data_AF-A0A9P5WJ45-F1
#
_entry.id   AF-A0A9P5WJ45-F1
#
_cell.length_a   1.000
_cell.length_b   1.000
_cell.length_c   1.000
_cell.angle_alpha   90.00
_cell.angle_beta   90.00
_cell.angle_gamma   90.00
#
_symmetry.space_group_name_H-M   'P 1'
#
loop_
_entity.id
_entity.type
_entity.pdbx_description
1 polymer ?
#
loop_
_entity_poly.entity_id
_entity_poly.type
_entity_poly.pdbx_seq_one_letter_code
_entity_poly.pdbx_strand_id
1 'polypeptide(L)'
;MLVALIAAMAMAAPQPNTVQDVAHVNKKHTTTTKKHTTTTKKHITTTKKHTTTKKHTTTTRKHTTTTTKATTTTPTATPTSGSGKAGQTGVVLSQTDFCIFLPPKFGGDIAANEDRAVAFCTKPNLPGANAQILPAGFIKSAHFVTNTQKGYVQVTGLFDRTKYGLSSKDGGGQYDMRAPVGALCNGYKSFVQLTEPDTQKYCIRCCQNKADCPVNKSTYGCEKVLGGDYS
;
A
#
# COMPACT_ATOMS: atom_id res chain seq x y z
N MET A 1 -71.92 26.15 1.04
CA MET A 1 -71.85 27.00 -0.16
C MET A 1 -71.20 28.33 0.22
N LEU A 2 -69.93 28.55 -0.15
CA LEU A 2 -69.41 29.89 -0.41
C LEU A 2 -68.10 29.79 -1.20
N VAL A 3 -68.25 30.10 -2.48
CA VAL A 3 -67.37 30.80 -3.43
C VAL A 3 -65.85 30.70 -3.26
N ALA A 4 -65.24 30.10 -4.28
CA ALA A 4 -63.82 30.09 -4.60
C ALA A 4 -63.24 31.49 -4.87
N LEU A 5 -62.01 31.74 -4.42
CA LEU A 5 -61.11 32.68 -5.09
C LEU A 5 -59.87 31.93 -5.56
N ILE A 6 -59.78 31.82 -6.88
CA ILE A 6 -58.63 31.36 -7.64
C ILE A 6 -57.67 32.54 -7.77
N ALA A 7 -56.44 32.40 -7.26
CA ALA A 7 -55.34 33.28 -7.63
C ALA A 7 -54.29 32.43 -8.35
N ALA A 8 -54.17 32.66 -9.66
CA ALA A 8 -53.27 31.98 -10.56
C ALA A 8 -51.89 32.67 -10.61
N MET A 9 -50.86 31.82 -10.62
CA MET A 9 -49.63 31.88 -11.42
C MET A 9 -48.76 33.16 -11.41
N ALA A 10 -47.54 32.98 -10.90
CA ALA A 10 -46.33 33.43 -11.60
C ALA A 10 -45.20 32.41 -11.35
N MET A 11 -44.97 31.52 -12.32
CA MET A 11 -43.80 30.65 -12.38
C MET A 11 -42.64 31.47 -12.96
N ALA A 12 -41.59 31.71 -12.17
CA ALA A 12 -40.35 32.28 -12.68
C ALA A 12 -39.53 31.16 -13.35
N ALA A 13 -39.41 31.24 -14.68
CA ALA A 13 -38.54 30.37 -15.47
C ALA A 13 -37.07 30.78 -15.30
N PRO A 14 -36.12 29.82 -15.26
CA PRO A 14 -34.69 30.11 -15.30
C PRO A 14 -34.26 30.56 -16.70
N GLN A 15 -33.52 31.68 -16.76
CA GLN A 15 -32.94 32.21 -17.99
C GLN A 15 -31.79 31.30 -18.48
N PRO A 16 -31.73 30.95 -19.78
CA PRO A 16 -30.60 30.24 -20.36
C PRO A 16 -29.46 31.23 -20.67
N ASN A 17 -28.28 31.01 -20.10
CA ASN A 17 -27.08 31.75 -20.52
C ASN A 17 -26.59 31.20 -21.86
N THR A 18 -26.63 32.08 -22.85
CA THR A 18 -26.30 31.89 -24.26
C THR A 18 -24.84 31.53 -24.47
N VAL A 19 -24.62 30.45 -25.21
CA VAL A 19 -23.38 30.07 -25.88
C VAL A 19 -23.13 31.05 -27.04
N GLN A 20 -21.95 31.66 -27.10
CA GLN A 20 -21.45 32.30 -28.32
C GLN A 20 -20.35 31.44 -28.95
N ASP A 21 -20.75 30.75 -30.00
CA ASP A 21 -19.96 30.19 -31.10
C ASP A 21 -20.11 31.25 -32.24
N VAL A 22 -19.20 31.60 -33.16
CA VAL A 22 -18.15 30.90 -33.89
C VAL A 22 -17.28 31.99 -34.57
N ALA A 23 -15.98 31.74 -34.78
CA ALA A 23 -15.32 32.14 -36.04
C ALA A 23 -14.11 31.24 -36.33
N HIS A 24 -14.32 30.29 -37.23
CA HIS A 24 -13.29 29.52 -37.92
C HIS A 24 -12.47 30.43 -38.84
N VAL A 25 -11.13 30.44 -38.67
CA VAL A 25 -10.20 30.77 -39.76
C VAL A 25 -9.19 29.63 -39.89
N ASN A 26 -9.32 28.96 -41.04
CA ASN A 26 -8.48 27.91 -41.59
C ASN A 26 -7.10 28.48 -41.99
N LYS A 27 -5.99 27.88 -41.54
CA LYS A 27 -4.69 28.03 -42.24
C LYS A 27 -3.73 26.86 -41.97
N LYS A 28 -3.69 25.98 -42.97
CA LYS A 28 -2.54 25.27 -43.56
C LYS A 28 -1.49 24.62 -42.64
N HIS A 29 -1.57 23.29 -42.67
CA HIS A 29 -0.47 22.33 -42.59
C HIS A 29 0.83 22.82 -43.26
N THR A 30 1.95 22.82 -42.54
CA THR A 30 3.29 22.84 -43.14
C THR A 30 4.22 21.92 -42.36
N THR A 31 4.54 20.78 -42.95
CA THR A 31 5.51 19.79 -42.45
C THR A 31 6.92 20.33 -42.71
N THR A 32 7.74 20.50 -41.68
CA THR A 32 9.16 20.83 -41.84
C THR A 32 10.02 19.74 -41.20
N THR A 33 10.51 18.85 -42.06
CA THR A 33 11.59 17.91 -41.78
C THR A 33 12.89 18.69 -41.62
N LYS A 34 13.51 18.66 -40.43
CA LYS A 34 14.94 18.99 -40.27
C LYS A 34 15.70 17.80 -39.74
N LYS A 35 16.34 17.14 -40.72
CA LYS A 35 17.40 16.15 -40.61
C LYS A 35 18.62 16.83 -39.97
N HIS A 36 19.06 16.37 -38.81
CA HIS A 36 20.42 16.64 -38.33
C HIS A 36 21.19 15.33 -38.33
N THR A 37 22.16 15.29 -39.24
CA THR A 37 23.14 14.23 -39.41
C THR A 37 24.23 14.43 -38.36
N THR A 38 24.59 13.38 -37.61
CA THR A 38 25.87 13.32 -36.91
C THR A 38 26.48 11.95 -37.19
N THR A 39 27.47 11.97 -38.08
CA THR A 39 28.34 10.84 -38.38
C THR A 39 29.49 10.88 -37.39
N THR A 40 29.68 9.84 -36.59
CA THR A 40 30.98 9.53 -35.99
C THR A 40 31.19 8.02 -36.05
N LYS A 41 32.05 7.60 -36.97
CA LYS A 41 32.59 6.26 -37.08
C LYS A 41 33.63 6.05 -35.98
N LYS A 42 33.54 4.95 -35.21
CA LYS A 42 34.74 4.23 -34.77
C LYS A 42 34.45 2.77 -34.41
N HIS A 43 34.96 1.90 -35.29
CA HIS A 43 35.54 0.58 -35.04
C HIS A 43 34.96 -0.30 -33.93
N ILE A 44 34.21 -1.32 -34.35
CA ILE A 44 34.02 -2.57 -33.58
C ILE A 44 35.23 -3.46 -33.89
N THR A 45 36.11 -3.63 -32.91
CA THR A 45 37.19 -4.61 -32.96
C THR A 45 36.70 -5.89 -32.30
N THR A 46 36.53 -6.93 -33.12
CA THR A 46 36.25 -8.29 -32.69
C THR A 46 37.48 -8.86 -31.96
N THR A 47 37.38 -9.05 -30.65
CA THR A 47 38.36 -9.85 -29.90
C THR A 47 37.69 -11.14 -29.45
N LYS A 48 38.01 -12.23 -30.17
CA LYS A 48 37.72 -13.60 -29.75
C LYS A 48 38.43 -13.86 -28.42
N LYS A 49 37.68 -14.07 -27.33
CA LYS A 49 38.24 -14.65 -26.11
C LYS A 49 37.81 -16.12 -26.01
N HIS A 50 38.81 -16.97 -26.18
CA HIS A 50 38.78 -18.41 -26.01
C HIS A 50 38.12 -18.79 -24.67
N THR A 51 37.01 -19.53 -24.75
CA THR A 51 36.48 -20.35 -23.67
C THR A 51 37.30 -21.63 -23.60
N THR A 52 38.14 -21.75 -22.59
CA THR A 52 38.78 -23.02 -22.21
C THR A 52 37.98 -23.69 -21.11
N THR A 53 37.36 -24.79 -21.49
CA THR A 53 36.65 -25.75 -20.65
C THR A 53 37.60 -26.34 -19.61
N LYS A 54 37.52 -25.90 -18.35
CA LYS A 54 38.10 -26.63 -17.22
C LYS A 54 37.02 -27.47 -16.56
N LYS A 55 37.04 -28.76 -16.92
CA LYS A 55 36.36 -29.87 -16.24
C LYS A 55 36.87 -29.92 -14.80
N HIS A 56 36.02 -29.57 -13.83
CA HIS A 56 36.28 -29.85 -12.43
C HIS A 56 35.24 -30.81 -11.90
N THR A 57 35.76 -31.97 -11.49
CA THR A 57 35.10 -33.16 -11.01
C THR A 57 34.20 -32.86 -9.81
N THR A 58 32.93 -33.23 -9.91
CA THR A 58 31.96 -33.20 -8.80
C THR A 58 32.24 -34.39 -7.88
N THR A 59 32.93 -34.13 -6.77
CA THR A 59 33.07 -35.10 -5.68
C THR A 59 31.89 -34.92 -4.72
N THR A 60 30.99 -35.90 -4.72
CA THR A 60 29.87 -36.07 -3.80
C THR A 60 30.38 -36.10 -2.35
N ARG A 61 30.20 -35.00 -1.60
CA ARG A 61 30.29 -35.04 -0.13
C ARG A 61 28.89 -35.31 0.42
N LYS A 62 28.70 -36.55 0.87
CA LYS A 62 27.58 -36.99 1.69
C LYS A 62 27.65 -36.23 3.02
N HIS A 63 26.86 -35.16 3.17
CA HIS A 63 26.67 -34.50 4.45
C HIS A 63 25.50 -35.16 5.16
N THR A 64 25.85 -35.96 6.18
CA THR A 64 24.96 -36.59 7.14
C THR A 64 23.96 -35.58 7.70
N THR A 65 22.68 -35.82 7.46
CA THR A 65 21.57 -35.11 8.10
C THR A 65 21.47 -35.59 9.54
N THR A 66 22.11 -34.90 10.47
CA THR A 66 21.84 -35.06 11.90
C THR A 66 20.71 -34.08 12.25
N THR A 67 19.55 -34.63 12.56
CA THR A 67 18.37 -33.93 13.06
C THR A 67 18.68 -33.29 14.42
N THR A 68 19.04 -32.02 14.44
CA THR A 68 18.94 -31.18 15.64
C THR A 68 17.69 -30.32 15.51
N LYS A 69 16.73 -30.59 16.41
CA LYS A 69 15.50 -29.83 16.62
C LYS A 69 15.85 -28.35 16.78
N ALA A 70 15.66 -27.57 15.71
CA ALA A 70 15.86 -26.13 15.73
C ALA A 70 14.72 -25.48 16.52
N THR A 71 15.02 -25.08 17.75
CA THR A 71 14.16 -24.21 18.54
C THR A 71 14.03 -22.87 17.82
N THR A 72 12.82 -22.58 17.33
CA THR A 72 12.44 -21.30 16.74
C THR A 72 12.52 -20.21 17.79
N THR A 73 13.67 -19.54 17.91
CA THR A 73 13.77 -18.26 18.63
C THR A 73 13.28 -17.16 17.70
N THR A 74 11.99 -16.84 17.82
CA THR A 74 11.42 -15.58 17.34
C THR A 74 12.25 -14.42 17.88
N PRO A 75 12.60 -13.39 17.09
CA PRO A 75 13.29 -12.24 17.62
C PRO A 75 12.34 -11.51 18.57
N THR A 76 12.66 -11.54 19.86
CA THR A 76 11.99 -10.73 20.87
C THR A 76 12.34 -9.27 20.60
N ALA A 77 11.47 -8.56 19.88
CA ALA A 77 11.50 -7.10 19.86
C ALA A 77 11.21 -6.61 21.28
N THR A 78 12.15 -5.88 21.88
CA THR A 78 11.93 -5.20 23.16
C THR A 78 10.84 -4.15 22.97
N PRO A 79 9.71 -4.20 23.70
CA PRO A 79 8.63 -3.25 23.52
C PRO A 79 9.05 -1.87 24.02
N THR A 80 9.45 -0.98 23.12
CA THR A 80 9.48 0.45 23.41
C THR A 80 8.04 0.95 23.38
N SER A 81 7.40 0.96 24.55
CA SER A 81 6.02 1.39 24.75
C SER A 81 5.89 2.90 24.52
N GLY A 82 5.55 3.30 23.30
CA GLY A 82 4.89 4.58 23.08
C GLY A 82 3.41 4.43 23.43
N SER A 83 2.85 5.34 24.23
CA SER A 83 1.41 5.42 24.42
C SER A 83 0.80 6.11 23.20
N GLY A 84 0.38 5.33 22.20
CA GLY A 84 -0.37 5.85 21.06
C GLY A 84 -1.71 6.46 21.51
N LYS A 85 -2.32 7.31 20.67
CA LYS A 85 -3.70 7.76 20.93
C LYS A 85 -4.62 6.53 20.98
N ALA A 86 -5.71 6.63 21.75
CA ALA A 86 -6.65 5.51 21.93
C ALA A 86 -7.03 4.88 20.58
N GLY A 87 -6.80 3.56 20.43
CA GLY A 87 -7.09 2.83 19.21
C GLY A 87 -6.04 2.90 18.10
N GLN A 88 -4.85 3.47 18.31
CA GLN A 88 -3.82 3.64 17.25
C GLN A 88 -2.54 2.83 17.49
N THR A 89 -2.57 1.76 18.30
CA THR A 89 -1.40 0.88 18.47
C THR A 89 -1.67 -0.47 17.84
N GLY A 90 -1.07 -0.71 16.68
CA GLY A 90 -1.09 -2.00 15.99
C GLY A 90 0.08 -2.88 16.40
N VAL A 91 -0.04 -4.18 16.14
CA VAL A 91 1.06 -5.15 16.29
C VAL A 91 1.16 -6.02 15.05
N VAL A 92 2.35 -6.57 14.79
CA VAL A 92 2.58 -7.54 13.73
C VAL A 92 3.43 -8.67 14.33
N LEU A 93 2.79 -9.78 14.66
CA LEU A 93 3.41 -10.90 15.40
C LEU A 93 3.57 -12.15 14.53
N SER A 94 2.57 -12.44 13.70
CA SER A 94 2.54 -13.62 12.83
C SER A 94 1.60 -13.39 11.63
N GLN A 95 1.49 -14.40 10.76
CA GLN A 95 0.54 -14.43 9.66
C GLN A 95 -0.93 -14.38 10.11
N THR A 96 -1.24 -14.83 11.33
CA THR A 96 -2.61 -14.88 11.86
C THR A 96 -2.86 -13.90 13.01
N ASP A 97 -1.81 -13.21 13.47
CA ASP A 97 -1.81 -12.33 14.64
C ASP A 97 -1.13 -11.02 14.27
N PHE A 98 -1.88 -10.16 13.59
CA PHE A 98 -1.45 -8.83 13.21
C PHE A 98 -2.63 -7.87 13.18
N CYS A 99 -2.31 -6.59 13.14
CA CYS A 99 -3.26 -5.49 12.98
C CYS A 99 -2.91 -4.68 11.74
N ILE A 100 -3.93 -4.03 11.17
CA ILE A 100 -3.82 -3.03 10.12
C ILE A 100 -4.56 -1.77 10.56
N PHE A 101 -4.23 -0.63 9.98
CA PHE A 101 -4.93 0.62 10.17
C PHE A 101 -6.02 0.78 9.11
N LEU A 102 -7.20 1.24 9.50
CA LEU A 102 -8.31 1.55 8.59
C LEU A 102 -8.97 2.86 9.04
N PRO A 103 -9.79 3.48 8.18
CA PRO A 103 -10.61 4.61 8.56
C PRO A 103 -11.46 4.29 9.79
N PRO A 104 -11.68 5.26 10.71
CA PRO A 104 -12.37 5.00 11.97
C PRO A 104 -13.86 4.67 11.79
N LYS A 105 -14.41 4.95 10.60
CA LYS A 105 -15.79 4.65 10.23
C LYS A 105 -15.80 3.66 9.07
N PHE A 106 -16.77 2.74 9.12
CA PHE A 106 -17.08 1.82 8.02
C PHE A 106 -17.27 2.59 6.70
N GLY A 107 -16.65 2.10 5.64
CA GLY A 107 -16.72 2.69 4.30
C GLY A 107 -16.04 4.06 4.15
N GLY A 108 -15.22 4.48 5.11
CA GLY A 108 -14.38 5.66 4.95
C GLY A 108 -13.40 5.48 3.79
N ASP A 109 -13.16 6.56 3.05
CA ASP A 109 -12.10 6.62 2.04
C ASP A 109 -10.71 6.59 2.70
N ILE A 110 -9.77 5.83 2.16
CA ILE A 110 -8.45 5.62 2.76
C ILE A 110 -7.68 6.94 2.86
N ALA A 111 -7.52 7.65 1.75
CA ALA A 111 -6.74 8.88 1.65
C ALA A 111 -7.35 10.02 2.49
N ALA A 112 -8.68 10.15 2.49
CA ALA A 112 -9.39 11.18 3.25
C ALA A 112 -9.39 10.96 4.77
N ASN A 113 -8.92 9.80 5.25
CA ASN A 113 -8.87 9.45 6.66
C ASN A 113 -7.45 9.08 7.15
N GLU A 114 -6.39 9.40 6.40
CA GLU A 114 -4.99 9.18 6.81
C GLU A 114 -4.66 9.79 8.17
N ASP A 115 -5.25 10.94 8.51
CA ASP A 115 -5.02 11.62 9.78
C ASP A 115 -5.73 10.98 11.00
N ARG A 116 -6.71 10.11 10.75
CA ARG A 116 -7.66 9.61 11.75
C ARG A 116 -7.80 8.09 11.80
N ALA A 117 -6.97 7.36 11.05
CA ALA A 117 -7.03 5.91 11.02
C ALA A 117 -6.85 5.30 12.43
N VAL A 118 -7.42 4.14 12.63
CA VAL A 118 -7.32 3.35 13.88
C VAL A 118 -6.94 1.92 13.54
N ALA A 119 -6.29 1.25 14.48
CA ALA A 119 -5.83 -0.12 14.32
C ALA A 119 -7.01 -1.10 14.47
N PHE A 120 -7.03 -2.12 13.63
CA PHE A 120 -7.92 -3.27 13.66
C PHE A 120 -7.08 -4.55 13.58
N CYS A 121 -7.26 -5.45 14.53
CA CYS A 121 -6.52 -6.70 14.62
C CYS A 121 -7.34 -7.89 14.14
N THR A 122 -6.63 -8.89 13.63
CA THR A 122 -7.17 -10.20 13.21
C THR A 122 -7.80 -10.99 14.35
N LYS A 123 -7.40 -10.73 15.61
CA LYS A 123 -7.94 -11.33 16.82
C LYS A 123 -8.08 -10.29 17.94
N PRO A 124 -9.00 -10.49 18.89
CA PRO A 124 -9.06 -9.67 20.09
C PRO A 124 -7.78 -9.82 20.94
N ASN A 125 -7.47 -8.79 21.73
CA ASN A 125 -6.49 -8.83 22.83
C ASN A 125 -5.08 -9.28 22.42
N LEU A 126 -4.62 -8.95 21.20
CA LEU A 126 -3.24 -9.20 20.83
C LEU A 126 -2.29 -8.43 21.77
N PRO A 127 -1.24 -9.06 22.33
CA PRO A 127 -0.34 -8.42 23.29
C PRO A 127 0.27 -7.13 22.75
N GLY A 128 0.07 -6.02 23.47
CA GLY A 128 0.59 -4.70 23.10
C GLY A 128 -0.22 -3.97 22.03
N ALA A 129 -1.34 -4.52 21.56
CA ALA A 129 -2.27 -3.81 20.70
C ALA A 129 -3.23 -2.92 21.52
N ASN A 130 -3.56 -1.76 20.98
CA ASN A 130 -4.72 -0.95 21.36
C ASN A 130 -5.51 -0.68 20.09
N ALA A 131 -6.43 -1.59 19.79
CA ALA A 131 -7.02 -1.75 18.47
C ALA A 131 -8.40 -2.40 18.56
N GLN A 132 -9.21 -2.20 17.53
CA GLN A 132 -10.49 -2.88 17.32
C GLN A 132 -10.27 -4.26 16.68
N ILE A 133 -11.34 -5.02 16.41
CA ILE A 133 -11.27 -6.32 15.74
C ILE A 133 -11.70 -6.15 14.28
N LEU A 134 -10.95 -6.77 13.36
CA LEU A 134 -11.32 -6.81 11.94
C LEU A 134 -12.63 -7.57 11.73
N PRO A 135 -13.49 -7.13 10.80
CA PRO A 135 -14.65 -7.91 10.40
C PRO A 135 -14.27 -9.30 9.93
N ALA A 136 -15.10 -10.30 10.25
CA ALA A 136 -14.89 -11.66 9.80
C ALA A 136 -14.81 -11.74 8.26
N GLY A 137 -13.80 -12.44 7.75
CA GLY A 137 -13.56 -12.60 6.32
C GLY A 137 -13.00 -11.37 5.61
N PHE A 138 -12.63 -10.31 6.35
CA PHE A 138 -11.95 -9.15 5.77
C PHE A 138 -10.60 -9.54 5.18
N ILE A 139 -9.77 -10.28 5.90
CA ILE A 139 -8.48 -10.80 5.38
C ILE A 139 -8.76 -12.05 4.54
N LYS A 140 -8.27 -12.07 3.29
CA LYS A 140 -8.38 -13.19 2.35
C LYS A 140 -7.09 -13.98 2.25
N SER A 141 -5.96 -13.29 2.18
CA SER A 141 -4.63 -13.88 2.30
C SER A 141 -3.74 -12.99 3.15
N ALA A 142 -2.75 -13.61 3.79
CA ALA A 142 -1.74 -12.93 4.58
C ALA A 142 -0.43 -13.72 4.44
N HIS A 143 0.66 -13.00 4.19
CA HIS A 143 1.99 -13.56 3.99
C HIS A 143 2.95 -12.84 4.92
N PHE A 144 3.42 -13.54 5.94
CA PHE A 144 4.27 -12.96 6.99
C PHE A 144 5.75 -13.17 6.70
N VAL A 145 6.52 -12.09 6.81
CA VAL A 145 7.98 -12.11 6.67
C VAL A 145 8.62 -11.43 7.88
N THR A 146 9.66 -12.07 8.42
CA THR A 146 10.57 -11.46 9.38
C THR A 146 11.94 -11.32 8.75
N ASN A 147 12.51 -10.12 8.78
CA ASN A 147 13.88 -9.86 8.38
C ASN A 147 14.70 -9.42 9.59
N THR A 148 15.47 -10.36 10.16
CA THR A 148 16.26 -10.12 11.36
C THR A 148 17.47 -9.23 11.11
N GLN A 149 18.05 -9.27 9.91
CA GLN A 149 19.21 -8.45 9.54
C GLN A 149 18.84 -6.96 9.45
N LYS A 150 17.67 -6.65 8.89
CA LYS A 150 17.16 -5.28 8.76
C LYS A 150 16.28 -4.84 9.93
N GLY A 151 15.87 -5.78 10.77
CA GLY A 151 15.02 -5.51 11.93
C GLY A 151 13.61 -5.07 11.55
N TYR A 152 12.96 -5.77 10.62
CA TYR A 152 11.55 -5.53 10.30
C TYR A 152 10.72 -6.81 10.29
N VAL A 153 9.42 -6.62 10.50
CA VAL A 153 8.37 -7.60 10.21
C VAL A 153 7.40 -7.02 9.19
N GLN A 154 6.82 -7.87 8.37
CA GLN A 154 5.91 -7.48 7.30
C GLN A 154 4.78 -8.49 7.16
N VAL A 155 3.59 -7.99 6.86
CA VAL A 155 2.48 -8.78 6.31
C VAL A 155 2.03 -8.14 5.01
N THR A 156 1.87 -8.95 3.96
CA THR A 156 1.27 -8.56 2.69
C THR A 156 0.14 -9.51 2.35
N GLY A 157 -0.85 -9.07 1.58
CA GLY A 157 -1.92 -9.97 1.17
C GLY A 157 -3.13 -9.29 0.56
N LEU A 158 -4.19 -10.07 0.42
CA LEU A 158 -5.47 -9.65 -0.13
C LEU A 158 -6.52 -9.50 0.97
N PHE A 159 -7.46 -8.60 0.74
CA PHE A 159 -8.61 -8.41 1.61
C PHE A 159 -9.93 -8.39 0.82
N ASP A 160 -11.05 -8.34 1.52
CA ASP A 160 -12.39 -8.20 0.95
C ASP A 160 -12.98 -6.87 1.38
N ARG A 161 -12.94 -5.92 0.45
CA ARG A 161 -13.37 -4.53 0.71
C ARG A 161 -14.81 -4.44 1.19
N THR A 162 -15.65 -5.39 0.80
CA THR A 162 -17.09 -5.41 1.14
C THR A 162 -17.31 -5.61 2.64
N LYS A 163 -16.37 -6.26 3.34
CA LYS A 163 -16.46 -6.53 4.78
C LYS A 163 -16.29 -5.28 5.63
N TYR A 164 -15.71 -4.21 5.07
CA TYR A 164 -15.58 -2.91 5.73
C TYR A 164 -16.20 -1.76 4.90
N GLY A 165 -16.98 -2.09 3.87
CA GLY A 165 -17.68 -1.11 3.03
C GLY A 165 -16.78 -0.21 2.19
N LEU A 166 -15.51 -0.59 2.00
CA LEU A 166 -14.57 0.23 1.25
C LEU A 166 -14.96 0.27 -0.23
N SER A 167 -14.86 1.45 -0.83
CA SER A 167 -15.28 1.69 -2.21
C SER A 167 -14.36 0.99 -3.20
N SER A 168 -14.92 0.48 -4.30
CA SER A 168 -14.11 -0.03 -5.42
C SER A 168 -13.38 1.04 -6.22
N LYS A 169 -13.73 2.31 -5.98
CA LYS A 169 -13.15 3.48 -6.64
C LYS A 169 -12.10 4.18 -5.77
N ASP A 170 -11.92 3.70 -4.54
CA ASP A 170 -10.90 4.20 -3.64
C ASP A 170 -9.57 3.55 -4.03
N GLY A 171 -8.65 4.36 -4.58
CA GLY A 171 -7.33 3.92 -5.01
C GLY A 171 -6.36 3.69 -3.86
N GLY A 172 -6.78 3.96 -2.63
CA GLY A 172 -6.01 3.73 -1.43
C GLY A 172 -5.19 4.92 -0.95
N GLY A 173 -4.25 4.61 -0.07
CA GLY A 173 -3.41 5.59 0.59
C GLY A 173 -2.40 4.92 1.53
N GLN A 174 -1.69 5.75 2.28
CA GLN A 174 -0.62 5.33 3.16
C GLN A 174 -0.88 5.75 4.60
N TYR A 175 -0.76 4.80 5.52
CA TYR A 175 -0.74 5.06 6.96
C TYR A 175 0.68 4.87 7.50
N ASP A 176 1.14 5.82 8.30
CA ASP A 176 2.42 5.79 8.99
C ASP A 176 2.38 6.62 10.29
N MET A 177 3.52 6.81 10.96
CA MET A 177 3.57 7.54 12.23
C MET A 177 3.16 9.02 12.15
N ARG A 178 3.17 9.62 10.96
CA ARG A 178 2.76 11.00 10.70
C ARG A 178 1.24 11.10 10.52
N ALA A 179 0.66 10.08 9.89
CA ALA A 179 -0.74 10.03 9.55
C ALA A 179 -1.24 8.58 9.75
N PRO A 180 -1.91 8.28 10.89
CA PRO A 180 -2.45 9.22 11.87
C PRO A 180 -1.41 9.61 12.95
N VAL A 181 -1.50 10.85 13.44
CA VAL A 181 -0.55 11.37 14.46
C VAL A 181 -0.67 10.57 15.76
N GLY A 182 0.39 9.84 16.09
CA GLY A 182 0.48 9.02 17.29
C GLY A 182 0.20 7.53 17.06
N ALA A 183 0.05 7.09 15.80
CA ALA A 183 0.02 5.67 15.50
C ALA A 183 1.38 5.00 15.72
N LEU A 184 1.31 3.78 16.22
CA LEU A 184 2.47 2.97 16.57
C LEU A 184 2.29 1.55 16.05
N CYS A 185 3.39 0.95 15.63
CA CYS A 185 3.51 -0.50 15.60
C CYS A 185 4.35 -0.92 16.81
N ASN A 186 3.72 -1.64 17.75
CA ASN A 186 4.33 -1.93 19.05
C ASN A 186 5.67 -2.65 18.90
N GLY A 187 6.70 -2.16 19.60
CA GLY A 187 8.06 -2.70 19.54
C GLY A 187 8.90 -2.24 18.36
N TYR A 188 8.39 -1.36 17.48
CA TYR A 188 9.12 -0.83 16.32
C TYR A 188 9.17 0.71 16.33
N LYS A 189 10.22 1.27 15.72
CA LYS A 189 10.44 2.73 15.68
C LYS A 189 9.69 3.44 14.55
N SER A 190 9.15 2.67 13.61
CA SER A 190 8.38 3.16 12.47
C SER A 190 7.53 2.05 11.89
N PHE A 191 6.46 2.44 11.19
CA PHE A 191 5.72 1.54 10.34
C PHE A 191 5.32 2.26 9.06
N VAL A 192 5.00 1.50 8.04
CA VAL A 192 4.30 1.94 6.85
C VAL A 192 3.26 0.89 6.49
N GLN A 193 2.06 1.35 6.18
CA GLN A 193 1.01 0.52 5.63
C GLN A 193 0.46 1.19 4.37
N LEU A 194 0.19 0.41 3.33
CA LEU A 194 -0.66 0.83 2.24
C LEU A 194 -1.89 -0.08 2.18
N THR A 195 -3.01 0.53 1.82
CA THR A 195 -4.30 -0.14 1.66
C THR A 195 -4.88 0.32 0.34
N GLU A 196 -5.14 -0.60 -0.58
CA GLU A 196 -5.61 -0.34 -1.95
C GLU A 196 -6.96 -1.02 -2.18
N PRO A 197 -8.10 -0.37 -1.88
CA PRO A 197 -9.43 -0.97 -2.02
C PRO A 197 -9.82 -1.34 -3.46
N ASP A 198 -9.37 -0.58 -4.45
CA ASP A 198 -9.63 -0.84 -5.86
C ASP A 198 -9.08 -2.21 -6.31
N THR A 199 -7.85 -2.55 -5.89
CA THR A 199 -7.16 -3.83 -6.18
C THR A 199 -7.25 -4.85 -5.05
N GLN A 200 -7.84 -4.48 -3.92
CA GLN A 200 -7.98 -5.28 -2.70
C GLN A 200 -6.65 -5.79 -2.12
N LYS A 201 -5.59 -5.00 -2.25
CA LYS A 201 -4.25 -5.31 -1.72
C LYS A 201 -3.97 -4.50 -0.47
N TYR A 202 -3.32 -5.13 0.50
CA TYR A 202 -2.81 -4.44 1.67
C TYR A 202 -1.40 -4.93 2.02
N CYS A 203 -0.65 -4.07 2.66
CA CYS A 203 0.68 -4.37 3.12
C CYS A 203 1.01 -3.51 4.34
N ILE A 204 1.57 -4.12 5.37
CA ILE A 204 2.06 -3.43 6.56
C ILE A 204 3.48 -3.92 6.86
N ARG A 205 4.39 -2.98 7.14
CA ARG A 205 5.74 -3.29 7.62
C ARG A 205 6.05 -2.44 8.85
N CYS A 206 6.57 -3.08 9.88
CA CYS A 206 7.08 -2.42 11.09
C CYS A 206 8.59 -2.55 11.14
N CYS A 207 9.30 -1.42 11.26
CA CYS A 207 10.75 -1.34 11.11
C CYS A 207 11.43 -0.74 12.34
N GLN A 208 12.57 -1.32 12.72
CA GLN A 208 13.51 -0.68 13.65
C GLN A 208 14.24 0.49 13.00
N ASN A 209 14.54 0.38 11.71
CA ASN A 209 15.18 1.43 10.93
C ASN A 209 14.15 2.12 10.03
N LYS A 210 14.02 3.44 10.16
CA LYS A 210 13.07 4.24 9.35
C LYS A 210 13.31 4.11 7.84
N ALA A 211 14.56 3.88 7.43
CA ALA A 211 14.92 3.69 6.03
C ALA A 211 14.28 2.44 5.39
N ASP A 212 13.92 1.43 6.18
CA ASP A 212 13.26 0.22 5.68
C ASP A 212 11.72 0.38 5.58
N CYS A 213 11.18 1.50 6.08
CA CYS A 213 9.77 1.89 6.05
C CYS A 213 9.59 3.18 5.22
N PRO A 214 9.50 3.09 3.88
CA PRO A 214 9.39 4.25 3.00
C PRO A 214 8.03 4.98 3.11
N VAL A 215 8.04 6.19 3.68
CA VAL A 215 6.85 7.03 3.95
C VAL A 215 6.60 8.17 2.94
N ASN A 216 7.17 8.07 1.73
CA ASN A 216 7.07 9.12 0.70
C ASN A 216 6.61 8.57 -0.66
N LYS A 217 5.81 7.48 -0.63
CA LYS A 217 5.41 6.70 -1.81
C LYS A 217 3.92 6.29 -1.75
N SER A 218 3.07 7.17 -1.24
CA SER A 218 1.67 6.85 -0.92
C SER A 218 0.81 6.39 -2.09
N THR A 219 1.16 6.79 -3.33
CA THR A 219 0.39 6.44 -4.56
C THR A 219 0.99 5.28 -5.36
N TYR A 220 2.10 4.69 -4.90
CA TYR A 220 2.84 3.70 -5.70
C TYR A 220 2.28 2.28 -5.55
N GLY A 221 1.54 2.04 -4.46
CA GLY A 221 0.99 0.73 -4.13
C GLY A 221 1.98 -0.21 -3.47
N CYS A 222 1.44 -1.21 -2.79
CA CYS A 222 2.06 -2.20 -1.95
C CYS A 222 3.18 -2.97 -2.65
N GLU A 223 2.92 -3.45 -3.88
CA GLU A 223 3.90 -4.21 -4.66
C GLU A 223 5.17 -3.38 -4.94
N LYS A 224 5.02 -2.10 -5.26
CA LYS A 224 6.17 -1.24 -5.58
C LYS A 224 6.88 -0.75 -4.32
N VAL A 225 6.14 -0.51 -3.24
CA VAL A 225 6.70 0.08 -2.02
C VAL A 225 7.35 -0.96 -1.13
N LEU A 226 6.69 -2.10 -0.91
CA LEU A 226 7.15 -3.14 0.02
C LEU A 226 7.46 -4.47 -0.66
N GLY A 227 7.04 -4.67 -1.91
CA GLY A 227 7.11 -5.98 -2.55
C GLY A 227 6.31 -7.02 -1.77
N GLY A 228 6.72 -8.27 -1.81
CA GLY A 228 6.10 -9.37 -1.07
C GLY A 228 5.14 -10.20 -1.90
N ASP A 229 4.37 -11.05 -1.22
CA ASP A 229 3.41 -11.97 -1.81
C ASP A 229 1.98 -11.46 -1.57
N TYR A 230 1.17 -11.47 -2.63
CA TYR A 230 -0.24 -11.04 -2.67
C TYR A 230 -1.13 -12.09 -3.33
N SER A 231 -0.67 -13.34 -3.40
CA SER A 231 -1.48 -14.48 -3.86
C SER A 231 -2.44 -14.99 -2.80
#